data_AF-A0A6N3E1J5-F1
#
_entry.id   AF-A0A6N3E1J5-F1
#
_cell.length_a   1.000
_cell.length_b   1.000
_cell.length_c   1.000
_cell.angle_alpha   90.00
_cell.angle_beta   90.00
_cell.angle_gamma   90.00
#
_symmetry.space_group_name_H-M   'P 1'
#
loop_
_entity.id
_entity.type
_entity.pdbx_description
1 polymer ?
#
loop_
_entity_poly.entity_id
_entity_poly.type
_entity_poly.pdbx_seq_one_letter_code
_entity_poly.pdbx_strand_id
1 'polypeptide(L)'
;MAINHILDECYSTLKSKINEAPSFFIFELFRFIDFSFLAKETSKSSKNYNERFENSIEGWGIITKYLMEQKKDIFPIISSNHEIERTISSFLYFAANIYKLNRFIDFEKAGLGYFRNRSNKDWDFYLTSLDEKEKLEKAFYRYFSHFKYMISENKEALSMEEYKEIKQRLNSLLLPPTLGWEVRYKTDSIVDDFYSKIAISQMVSMNLYEEFSENDTFGGIKYSMFLDFVQYQIANVLRHIDYCIAHHNKYNTDIYNNITTVHSRETFIKSYCEYSGLSHDIVTKIFECICLTSTDEWNPTTTPLPPFIEYNNKQVIRSIAALKMSPCSFLNRKLKKLYLKDYERTFNEREARFRKELYDLFEARKSDCSTLYYVSKEVKLRRNGCFITDIDASVFDASTKTLALFQLKWQDIFGPSMRERHSRITNLIPKCEEWINKITSWYESTDKKEIMNSLKFEGLSSNVLPERLCLFIISRNHVHFTGVELHESAAWGSWFQLFYLITKTEFKGDFLKNLYLTLKKISKPIKYSNASYKPSKKIPLLDYSIKIYIPAQADTL
;
A
#
# COMPACT_ATOMS: atom_id res chain seq x y z
N MET A 1 1.45 13.94 29.46
CA MET A 1 0.93 15.33 29.47
C MET A 1 1.88 16.31 28.79
N ALA A 2 3.15 16.41 29.20
CA ALA A 2 4.09 17.38 28.60
C ALA A 2 4.37 17.18 27.09
N ILE A 3 4.45 15.93 26.58
CA ILE A 3 4.65 15.68 25.14
C ILE A 3 3.45 16.14 24.28
N ASN A 4 2.21 15.96 24.77
CA ASN A 4 1.03 16.45 24.04
C ASN A 4 1.01 17.98 23.96
N HIS A 5 1.45 18.67 25.02
CA HIS A 5 1.60 20.12 24.99
C HIS A 5 2.60 20.58 23.91
N ILE A 6 3.76 19.91 23.80
CA ILE A 6 4.74 20.19 22.73
C ILE A 6 4.11 20.01 21.36
N LEU A 7 3.34 18.94 21.18
CA LEU A 7 2.65 18.66 19.92
C LEU A 7 1.63 19.76 19.57
N ASP A 8 0.82 20.19 20.54
CA ASP A 8 -0.18 21.24 20.36
C ASP A 8 0.46 22.58 20.01
N GLU A 9 1.58 22.93 20.67
CA GLU A 9 2.37 24.13 20.37
C GLU A 9 2.95 24.09 18.94
N CYS A 10 3.47 22.93 18.51
CA CYS A 10 3.97 22.75 17.15
C CYS A 10 2.85 22.91 16.11
N TYR A 11 1.67 22.34 16.36
CA TYR A 11 0.51 22.51 15.47
C TYR A 11 0.04 23.96 15.42
N SER A 12 -0.04 24.65 16.55
CA SER A 12 -0.43 26.06 16.63
C SER A 12 0.54 26.95 15.84
N THR A 13 1.85 26.74 16.05
CA THR A 13 2.90 27.49 15.33
C THR A 13 2.84 27.25 13.83
N LEU A 14 2.68 25.99 13.41
CA LEU A 14 2.55 25.64 11.99
C LEU A 14 1.29 26.29 11.38
N LYS A 15 0.15 26.22 12.08
CA LYS A 15 -1.11 26.81 11.62
C LYS A 15 -1.00 28.31 11.44
N SER A 16 -0.41 29.02 12.41
CA SER A 16 -0.19 30.47 12.32
C SER A 16 0.61 30.84 11.07
N LYS A 17 1.74 30.16 10.84
CA LYS A 17 2.58 30.40 9.66
C LYS A 17 1.90 30.06 8.34
N ILE A 18 1.08 29.00 8.30
CA ILE A 18 0.32 28.63 7.10
C ILE A 18 -0.79 29.65 6.82
N ASN A 19 -1.43 30.23 7.83
CA ASN A 19 -2.48 31.25 7.64
C ASN A 19 -1.97 32.49 6.89
N GLU A 20 -0.69 32.83 7.09
CA GLU A 20 0.00 33.92 6.40
C GLU A 20 0.46 33.54 4.98
N ALA A 21 0.44 32.25 4.62
CA ALA A 21 0.93 31.78 3.32
C ALA A 21 0.02 32.20 2.16
N PRO A 22 0.55 32.51 0.97
CA PRO A 22 -0.26 32.88 -0.20
C PRO A 22 -1.05 31.68 -0.77
N SER A 23 -2.12 31.92 -1.52
CA SER A 23 -2.99 30.84 -2.05
C SER A 23 -2.27 29.83 -2.95
N PHE A 24 -1.22 30.24 -3.67
CA PHE A 24 -0.45 29.35 -4.54
C PHE A 24 0.41 28.32 -3.77
N PHE A 25 0.55 28.43 -2.44
CA PHE A 25 1.36 27.50 -1.64
C PHE A 25 0.92 26.05 -1.76
N ILE A 26 -0.38 25.79 -1.94
CA ILE A 26 -0.85 24.42 -2.11
C ILE A 26 -0.34 23.81 -3.42
N PHE A 27 -0.34 24.59 -4.50
CA PHE A 27 0.19 24.12 -5.78
C PHE A 27 1.69 23.87 -5.69
N GLU A 28 2.42 24.80 -5.07
CA GLU A 28 3.85 24.66 -4.86
C GLU A 28 4.22 23.46 -3.96
N LEU A 29 3.41 23.19 -2.93
CA LEU A 29 3.58 22.01 -2.08
C LEU A 29 3.58 20.72 -2.92
N PHE A 30 2.59 20.55 -3.81
CA PHE A 30 2.53 19.37 -4.66
C PHE A 30 3.58 19.36 -5.77
N ARG A 31 3.97 20.53 -6.30
CA ARG A 31 5.13 20.71 -7.18
C ARG A 31 6.41 20.17 -6.54
N PHE A 32 6.66 20.53 -5.28
CA PHE A 32 7.80 20.06 -4.53
C PHE A 32 7.77 18.55 -4.29
N ILE A 33 6.59 18.00 -3.94
CA ILE A 33 6.41 16.55 -3.70
C ILE A 33 6.67 15.76 -4.98
N ASP A 34 6.05 16.17 -6.09
CA ASP A 34 6.15 15.50 -7.38
C ASP A 34 7.59 15.55 -7.91
N PHE A 35 8.27 16.70 -7.80
CA PHE A 35 9.67 16.80 -8.18
C PHE A 35 10.58 15.96 -7.27
N SER A 36 10.35 15.97 -5.95
CA SER A 36 11.13 15.17 -5.01
C SER A 36 10.98 13.66 -5.27
N PHE A 37 9.79 13.23 -5.68
CA PHE A 37 9.53 11.86 -6.14
C PHE A 37 10.33 11.53 -7.40
N LEU A 38 10.25 12.37 -8.44
CA LEU A 38 10.98 12.16 -9.70
C LEU A 38 12.49 12.16 -9.50
N ALA A 39 13.01 13.09 -8.70
CA ALA A 39 14.42 13.16 -8.36
C ALA A 39 14.88 11.87 -7.64
N LYS A 40 14.08 11.34 -6.73
CA LYS A 40 14.37 10.05 -6.06
C LYS A 40 14.44 8.88 -7.04
N GLU A 41 13.52 8.80 -8.02
CA GLU A 41 13.51 7.72 -9.01
C GLU A 41 14.72 7.76 -9.94
N THR A 42 15.14 8.96 -10.35
CA THR A 42 16.25 9.14 -11.31
C THR A 42 17.62 9.04 -10.64
N SER A 43 17.76 9.53 -9.40
CA SER A 43 19.05 9.66 -8.70
C SER A 43 19.52 8.41 -7.95
N LYS A 44 19.11 7.20 -8.39
CA LYS A 44 19.34 5.89 -7.74
C LYS A 44 20.57 5.91 -6.81
N SER A 45 20.34 6.08 -5.50
CA SER A 45 21.31 6.12 -4.37
C SER A 45 21.62 7.46 -3.69
N SER A 46 21.03 8.60 -4.07
CA SER A 46 21.23 9.84 -3.30
C SER A 46 20.43 9.83 -1.99
N LYS A 47 21.13 9.71 -0.86
CA LYS A 47 20.54 9.78 0.49
C LYS A 47 19.73 11.06 0.71
N ASN A 48 20.15 12.19 0.13
CA ASN A 48 19.51 13.48 0.29
C ASN A 48 18.13 13.54 -0.38
N TYR A 49 17.98 12.98 -1.60
CA TYR A 49 16.68 12.95 -2.29
C TYR A 49 15.70 11.99 -1.62
N ASN A 50 16.19 10.86 -1.09
CA ASN A 50 15.37 9.95 -0.30
C ASN A 50 14.80 10.63 0.95
N GLU A 51 15.65 11.29 1.75
CA GLU A 51 15.19 11.99 2.97
C GLU A 51 14.25 13.15 2.64
N ARG A 52 14.54 13.92 1.59
CA ARG A 52 13.65 15.01 1.12
C ARG A 52 12.27 14.48 0.77
N PHE A 53 12.21 13.39 0.02
CA PHE A 53 10.94 12.78 -0.37
C PHE A 53 10.19 12.15 0.82
N GLU A 54 10.90 11.45 1.72
CA GLU A 54 10.30 10.88 2.93
C GLU A 54 9.64 11.96 3.81
N ASN A 55 10.35 13.06 4.08
CA ASN A 55 9.78 14.19 4.82
C ASN A 55 8.56 14.79 4.08
N SER A 56 8.57 14.80 2.75
CA SER A 56 7.45 15.29 1.96
C SER A 56 6.20 14.42 2.16
N ILE A 57 6.35 13.09 2.11
CA ILE A 57 5.26 12.13 2.33
C ILE A 57 4.76 12.12 3.78
N GLU A 58 5.63 12.39 4.76
CA GLU A 58 5.24 12.48 6.17
C GLU A 58 4.56 13.82 6.51
N GLY A 59 4.93 14.91 5.83
CA GLY A 59 4.48 16.26 6.17
C GLY A 59 3.30 16.81 5.36
N TRP A 60 3.08 16.33 4.13
CA TRP A 60 2.11 16.95 3.19
C TRP A 60 0.71 17.07 3.77
N GLY A 61 0.24 16.04 4.49
CA GLY A 61 -1.14 15.96 4.94
C GLY A 61 -1.46 17.04 5.96
N ILE A 62 -0.52 17.31 6.86
CA ILE A 62 -0.68 18.31 7.91
C ILE A 62 -0.77 19.72 7.29
N ILE A 63 0.09 20.01 6.32
CA ILE A 63 0.11 21.32 5.64
C ILE A 63 -1.15 21.50 4.79
N THR A 64 -1.50 20.48 4.00
CA THR A 64 -2.65 20.52 3.09
C THR A 64 -3.95 20.77 3.84
N LYS A 65 -4.13 20.13 5.02
CA LYS A 65 -5.29 20.36 5.87
C LYS A 65 -5.47 21.84 6.20
N TYR A 66 -4.43 22.51 6.68
CA TYR A 66 -4.51 23.92 7.04
C TYR A 66 -4.65 24.85 5.83
N LEU A 67 -4.03 24.52 4.69
CA LEU A 67 -4.22 25.28 3.46
C LEU A 67 -5.66 25.20 2.94
N MET A 68 -6.28 24.02 3.00
CA MET A 68 -7.68 23.82 2.59
C MET A 68 -8.69 24.52 3.51
N GLU A 69 -8.41 24.64 4.81
CA GLU A 69 -9.25 25.36 5.77
C GLU A 69 -9.41 26.85 5.42
N GLN A 70 -8.46 27.45 4.70
CA GLN A 70 -8.46 28.88 4.37
C GLN A 70 -9.46 29.25 3.27
N LYS A 71 -9.93 28.30 2.46
CA LYS A 71 -10.89 28.50 1.37
C LYS A 71 -10.57 29.72 0.48
N LYS A 72 -9.30 29.88 0.09
CA LYS A 72 -8.88 31.01 -0.76
C LYS A 72 -9.38 30.83 -2.20
N ASP A 73 -9.48 31.96 -2.90
CA ASP A 73 -9.84 32.02 -4.32
C ASP A 73 -8.81 31.32 -5.24
N ILE A 74 -9.07 31.36 -6.55
CA ILE A 74 -8.18 30.86 -7.60
C ILE A 74 -6.74 31.36 -7.35
N PHE A 75 -5.77 30.45 -7.36
CA PHE A 75 -4.36 30.80 -7.28
C PHE A 75 -3.76 31.00 -8.68
N PRO A 76 -2.83 31.94 -8.86
CA PRO A 76 -2.11 32.10 -10.11
C PRO A 76 -1.13 30.94 -10.32
N ILE A 77 -0.98 30.49 -11.57
CA ILE A 77 0.06 29.54 -11.95
C ILE A 77 1.32 30.36 -12.26
N ILE A 78 2.30 30.31 -11.35
CA ILE A 78 3.55 31.06 -11.45
C ILE A 78 4.76 30.11 -11.49
N SER A 79 5.85 30.58 -12.10
CA SER A 79 7.16 29.95 -11.95
C SER A 79 7.60 30.03 -10.49
N SER A 80 8.13 28.93 -9.96
CA SER A 80 8.80 28.90 -8.68
C SER A 80 10.19 29.53 -8.76
N ASN A 81 10.77 29.76 -7.58
CA ASN A 81 12.13 30.18 -7.37
C ASN A 81 12.70 29.51 -6.11
N HIS A 82 14.01 29.61 -5.92
CA HIS A 82 14.70 28.96 -4.79
C HIS A 82 14.19 29.39 -3.40
N GLU A 83 13.67 30.60 -3.23
CA GLU A 83 13.15 31.06 -1.95
C GLU A 83 11.83 30.36 -1.61
N ILE A 84 10.94 30.25 -2.59
CA ILE A 84 9.66 29.53 -2.48
C ILE A 84 9.93 28.06 -2.18
N GLU A 85 10.81 27.42 -2.96
CA GLU A 85 11.20 26.01 -2.76
C GLU A 85 11.77 25.76 -1.37
N ARG A 86 12.70 26.62 -0.92
CA ARG A 86 13.31 26.52 0.42
C ARG A 86 12.25 26.64 1.50
N THR A 87 11.32 27.56 1.33
CA THR A 87 10.23 27.79 2.27
C THR A 87 9.36 26.54 2.37
N ILE A 88 8.88 26.00 1.26
CA ILE A 88 8.09 24.75 1.24
C ILE A 88 8.85 23.58 1.84
N SER A 89 10.14 23.43 1.52
CA SER A 89 10.99 22.42 2.12
C SER A 89 11.05 22.54 3.64
N SER A 90 11.16 23.76 4.18
CA SER A 90 11.19 24.00 5.63
C SER A 90 9.84 23.67 6.28
N PHE A 91 8.72 24.04 5.66
CA PHE A 91 7.39 23.68 6.13
C PHE A 91 7.19 22.16 6.15
N LEU A 92 7.55 21.46 5.06
CA LEU A 92 7.48 20.00 4.96
C LEU A 92 8.35 19.31 6.01
N TYR A 93 9.59 19.79 6.22
CA TYR A 93 10.47 19.25 7.24
C TYR A 93 9.88 19.39 8.65
N PHE A 94 9.36 20.58 8.98
CA PHE A 94 8.73 20.81 10.27
C PHE A 94 7.46 19.96 10.47
N ALA A 95 6.60 19.89 9.45
CA ALA A 95 5.41 19.04 9.46
C ALA A 95 5.76 17.54 9.58
N ALA A 96 6.82 17.08 8.93
CA ALA A 96 7.32 15.70 9.06
C ALA A 96 7.77 15.38 10.50
N ASN A 97 8.35 16.35 11.22
CA ASN A 97 8.71 16.16 12.62
C ASN A 97 7.47 16.09 13.52
N ILE A 98 6.44 16.89 13.26
CA ILE A 98 5.13 16.78 13.93
C ILE A 98 4.50 15.41 13.68
N TYR A 99 4.56 14.92 12.43
CA TYR A 99 4.11 13.58 12.07
C TYR A 99 4.85 12.49 12.86
N LYS A 100 6.19 12.57 12.95
CA LYS A 100 7.01 11.64 13.74
C LYS A 100 6.65 11.67 15.22
N LEU A 101 6.42 12.85 15.79
CA LEU A 101 6.00 12.98 17.19
C LEU A 101 4.66 12.28 17.44
N ASN A 102 3.66 12.49 16.59
CA ASN A 102 2.39 11.75 16.67
C ASN A 102 2.62 10.24 16.66
N ARG A 103 3.49 9.76 15.76
CA ARG A 103 3.82 8.34 15.65
C ARG A 103 4.47 7.78 16.92
N PHE A 104 5.34 8.54 17.60
CA PHE A 104 5.93 8.10 18.87
C PHE A 104 4.93 8.10 20.02
N ILE A 105 4.01 9.07 20.07
CA ILE A 105 2.90 9.05 21.03
C ILE A 105 2.03 7.81 20.80
N ASP A 106 1.75 7.48 19.54
CA ASP A 106 0.99 6.29 19.19
C ASP A 106 1.75 4.99 19.53
N PHE A 107 3.08 4.97 19.40
CA PHE A 107 3.91 3.86 19.85
C PHE A 107 3.91 3.70 21.37
N GLU A 108 3.98 4.79 22.13
CA GLU A 108 3.88 4.75 23.59
C GLU A 108 2.53 4.20 24.05
N LYS A 109 1.43 4.68 23.46
CA LYS A 109 0.07 4.15 23.72
C LYS A 109 -0.05 2.66 23.39
N ALA A 110 0.72 2.18 22.42
CA ALA A 110 0.73 0.78 22.00
C ALA A 110 1.73 -0.09 22.79
N GLY A 111 2.46 0.47 23.77
CA GLY A 111 3.50 -0.26 24.53
C GLY A 111 4.77 -0.59 23.73
N LEU A 112 4.94 0.02 22.55
CA LEU A 112 6.09 -0.20 21.66
C LEU A 112 7.26 0.77 21.92
N GLY A 113 7.07 1.69 22.85
CA GLY A 113 8.10 2.61 23.29
C GLY A 113 7.65 3.40 24.52
N TYR A 114 8.53 4.26 25.02
CA TYR A 114 8.20 5.18 26.10
C TYR A 114 9.06 6.44 26.02
N PHE A 115 8.49 7.56 26.47
CA PHE A 115 9.23 8.80 26.63
C PHE A 115 9.93 8.86 27.99
N ARG A 116 11.14 9.41 27.99
CA ARG A 116 11.87 9.80 29.20
C ARG A 116 12.24 11.27 29.09
N ASN A 117 11.84 12.05 30.08
CA ASN A 117 12.28 13.43 30.17
C ASN A 117 13.77 13.46 30.57
N ARG A 118 14.58 14.22 29.82
CA ARG A 118 15.98 14.50 30.15
C ARG A 118 16.14 15.90 30.72
N SER A 119 15.43 16.87 30.15
CA SER A 119 15.37 18.26 30.60
C SER A 119 14.03 18.89 30.22
N ASN A 120 13.83 20.16 30.57
CA ASN A 120 12.62 20.91 30.17
C ASN A 120 12.43 20.98 28.63
N LYS A 121 13.52 20.92 27.86
CA LYS A 121 13.50 21.04 26.38
C LYS A 121 13.91 19.76 25.65
N ASP A 122 14.52 18.80 26.33
CA ASP A 122 15.02 17.57 25.70
C ASP A 122 14.33 16.31 26.25
N TRP A 123 13.92 15.46 25.32
CA TRP A 123 13.27 14.20 25.58
C TRP A 123 14.02 13.06 24.88
N ASP A 124 14.06 11.91 25.54
CA ASP A 124 14.54 10.67 24.96
C ASP A 124 13.31 9.78 24.68
N PHE A 125 13.23 9.15 23.51
CA PHE A 125 12.22 8.14 23.18
C PHE A 125 12.89 6.79 22.98
N TYR A 126 12.48 5.80 23.77
CA TYR A 126 13.04 4.45 23.74
C TYR A 126 12.04 3.50 23.08
N LEU A 127 12.45 2.81 22.02
CA LEU A 127 11.66 1.75 21.40
C LEU A 127 11.82 0.44 22.18
N THR A 128 10.75 -0.22 22.58
CA THR A 128 10.83 -1.46 23.38
C THR A 128 11.06 -2.70 22.53
N SER A 129 10.75 -2.64 21.23
CA SER A 129 10.97 -3.75 20.31
C SER A 129 11.16 -3.27 18.88
N LEU A 130 12.07 -3.94 18.16
CA LEU A 130 12.10 -3.95 16.70
C LEU A 130 11.89 -5.38 16.26
N ASP A 131 10.64 -5.77 16.06
CA ASP A 131 10.41 -7.03 15.38
C ASP A 131 10.65 -6.81 13.88
N GLU A 132 11.65 -7.49 13.34
CA GLU A 132 11.94 -7.44 11.90
C GLU A 132 10.88 -8.16 11.08
N LYS A 133 9.95 -8.92 11.68
CA LYS A 133 8.88 -9.61 10.94
C LYS A 133 8.06 -8.66 10.07
N GLU A 134 7.63 -7.51 10.60
CA GLU A 134 6.87 -6.52 9.82
C GLU A 134 7.71 -5.93 8.66
N LYS A 135 9.03 -5.80 8.84
CA LYS A 135 9.93 -5.36 7.77
C LYS A 135 10.13 -6.46 6.71
N LEU A 136 10.27 -7.70 7.15
CA LEU A 136 10.46 -8.86 6.30
C LEU A 136 9.21 -9.12 5.44
N GLU A 137 8.01 -9.04 6.01
CA GLU A 137 6.75 -9.09 5.24
C GLU A 137 6.71 -8.04 4.12
N LYS A 138 7.16 -6.80 4.41
CA LYS A 138 7.25 -5.74 3.40
C LYS A 138 8.24 -6.08 2.28
N ALA A 139 9.31 -6.83 2.56
CA ALA A 139 10.24 -7.29 1.55
C ALA A 139 9.58 -8.32 0.61
N PHE A 140 8.80 -9.27 1.15
CA PHE A 140 8.03 -10.22 0.35
C PHE A 140 6.97 -9.54 -0.50
N TYR A 141 6.29 -8.53 0.04
CA TYR A 141 5.37 -7.70 -0.73
C TYR A 141 6.06 -7.01 -1.92
N ARG A 142 7.25 -6.42 -1.71
CA ARG A 142 8.02 -5.79 -2.80
C ARG A 142 8.43 -6.80 -3.86
N TYR A 143 8.84 -8.00 -3.45
CA TYR A 143 9.13 -9.09 -4.36
C TYR A 143 7.91 -9.44 -5.22
N PHE A 144 6.73 -9.61 -4.61
CA PHE A 144 5.49 -9.90 -5.34
C PHE A 144 5.12 -8.79 -6.34
N SER A 145 5.25 -7.53 -5.92
CA SER A 145 5.00 -6.35 -6.78
C SER A 145 5.93 -6.34 -8.00
N HIS A 146 7.22 -6.60 -7.77
CA HIS A 146 8.20 -6.69 -8.85
C HIS A 146 7.94 -7.88 -9.78
N PHE A 147 7.58 -9.04 -9.24
CA PHE A 147 7.22 -10.21 -10.04
C PHE A 147 6.03 -9.91 -10.97
N LYS A 148 4.99 -9.24 -10.47
CA LYS A 148 3.84 -8.81 -11.29
C LYS A 148 4.24 -7.86 -12.40
N TYR A 149 5.08 -6.87 -12.07
CA TYR A 149 5.63 -5.93 -13.04
C TYR A 149 6.39 -6.64 -14.18
N MET A 150 7.26 -7.60 -13.84
CA MET A 150 8.02 -8.34 -14.85
C MET A 150 7.11 -9.17 -15.77
N ILE A 151 6.04 -9.77 -15.25
CA ILE A 151 5.08 -10.52 -16.07
C ILE A 151 4.28 -9.60 -16.98
N SER A 152 3.80 -8.46 -16.48
CA SER A 152 3.02 -7.53 -17.28
C SER A 152 3.88 -6.88 -18.37
N GLU A 153 5.09 -6.45 -18.04
CA GLU A 153 6.05 -5.95 -19.04
C GLU A 153 6.37 -7.00 -20.10
N ASN A 154 6.54 -8.27 -19.74
CA ASN A 154 6.80 -9.32 -20.74
C ASN A 154 5.60 -9.57 -21.67
N LYS A 155 4.36 -9.36 -21.19
CA LYS A 155 3.15 -9.47 -22.05
C LYS A 155 3.02 -8.27 -22.99
N GLU A 156 3.37 -7.09 -22.49
CA GLU A 156 3.34 -5.82 -23.22
C GLU A 156 4.71 -5.45 -23.79
N ALA A 157 5.59 -6.44 -24.04
CA ALA A 157 7.02 -6.22 -24.26
C ALA A 157 7.28 -5.17 -25.34
N LEU A 158 7.72 -3.99 -24.90
CA LEU A 158 8.10 -2.89 -25.77
C LEU A 158 9.54 -3.09 -26.23
N SER A 159 9.74 -3.07 -27.54
CA SER A 159 11.08 -3.10 -28.14
C SER A 159 11.85 -1.80 -27.84
N MET A 160 13.17 -1.88 -27.84
CA MET A 160 14.03 -0.70 -27.73
C MET A 160 13.81 0.26 -28.90
N GLU A 161 13.44 -0.28 -30.07
CA GLU A 161 13.06 0.46 -31.27
C GLU A 161 11.80 1.30 -31.06
N GLU A 162 10.74 0.73 -30.48
CA GLU A 162 9.50 1.47 -30.15
C GLU A 162 9.78 2.63 -29.20
N TYR A 163 10.58 2.42 -28.14
CA TYR A 163 10.98 3.50 -27.24
C TYR A 163 11.72 4.64 -27.97
N LYS A 164 12.59 4.29 -28.92
CA LYS A 164 13.36 5.27 -29.70
C LYS A 164 12.45 6.06 -30.64
N GLU A 165 11.52 5.39 -31.32
CA GLU A 165 10.53 6.02 -32.19
C GLU A 165 9.66 7.00 -31.41
N ILE A 166 9.15 6.58 -30.25
CA ILE A 166 8.34 7.45 -29.39
C ILE A 166 9.12 8.69 -28.98
N LYS A 167 10.38 8.56 -28.55
CA LYS A 167 11.22 9.72 -28.20
C LYS A 167 11.42 10.71 -29.35
N GLN A 168 11.56 10.22 -30.58
CA GLN A 168 11.64 11.09 -31.77
C GLN A 168 10.31 11.81 -32.01
N ARG A 169 9.20 11.07 -31.88
CA ARG A 169 7.84 11.60 -32.04
C ARG A 169 7.52 12.68 -31.01
N LEU A 170 7.85 12.47 -29.72
CA LEU A 170 7.69 13.48 -28.67
C LEU A 170 8.34 14.82 -29.07
N ASN A 171 9.59 14.79 -29.56
CA ASN A 171 10.32 16.00 -29.96
C ASN A 171 9.66 16.78 -31.11
N SER A 172 8.97 16.07 -32.02
CA SER A 172 8.23 16.68 -33.13
C SER A 172 6.93 17.36 -32.68
N LEU A 173 6.37 16.92 -31.55
CA LEU A 173 5.11 17.42 -30.99
C LEU A 173 5.30 18.54 -29.95
N LEU A 174 6.54 18.87 -29.62
CA LEU A 174 6.88 19.98 -28.72
C LEU A 174 6.57 21.34 -29.37
N LEU A 175 5.91 22.20 -28.61
CA LEU A 175 5.64 23.59 -28.98
C LEU A 175 6.56 24.51 -28.17
N PRO A 176 7.03 25.65 -28.73
CA PRO A 176 7.81 26.62 -27.97
C PRO A 176 7.05 27.19 -26.76
N PRO A 177 7.74 27.49 -25.63
CA PRO A 177 7.12 28.14 -24.48
C PRO A 177 6.64 29.56 -24.86
N THR A 178 5.47 29.95 -24.36
CA THR A 178 4.94 31.33 -24.53
C THR A 178 5.18 32.22 -23.32
N LEU A 179 5.18 31.64 -22.11
CA LEU A 179 5.53 32.33 -20.86
C LEU A 179 7.03 32.17 -20.48
N GLY A 180 7.83 31.58 -21.36
CA GLY A 180 9.27 31.38 -21.18
C GLY A 180 9.66 30.19 -20.30
N TRP A 181 8.81 29.76 -19.36
CA TRP A 181 9.12 28.65 -18.45
C TRP A 181 8.23 27.41 -18.64
N GLU A 182 7.10 27.54 -19.34
CA GLU A 182 6.06 26.50 -19.38
C GLU A 182 6.35 25.40 -20.42
N VAL A 183 5.89 24.18 -20.14
CA VAL A 183 5.95 23.05 -21.07
C VAL A 183 4.70 23.04 -21.95
N ARG A 184 4.90 23.03 -23.28
CA ARG A 184 3.80 22.95 -24.26
C ARG A 184 4.05 21.84 -25.25
N TYR A 185 3.02 21.05 -25.50
CA TYR A 185 3.08 19.95 -26.46
C TYR A 185 1.69 19.62 -26.99
N LYS A 186 1.66 18.96 -28.15
CA LYS A 186 0.51 18.20 -28.63
C LYS A 186 0.71 16.73 -28.32
N THR A 187 -0.34 15.93 -28.49
CA THR A 187 -0.22 14.47 -28.47
C THR A 187 -0.97 13.88 -29.66
N ASP A 188 -0.74 12.60 -29.93
CA ASP A 188 -1.48 11.84 -30.92
C ASP A 188 -1.70 10.40 -30.43
N SER A 189 -2.53 9.65 -31.15
CA SER A 189 -2.94 8.30 -30.76
C SER A 189 -1.77 7.33 -30.56
N ILE A 190 -0.69 7.47 -31.32
CA ILE A 190 0.47 6.57 -31.23
C ILE A 190 1.23 6.79 -29.92
N VAL A 191 1.43 8.06 -29.53
CA VAL A 191 1.99 8.39 -28.22
C VAL A 191 1.05 7.92 -27.10
N ASP A 192 -0.25 8.12 -27.26
CA ASP A 192 -1.25 7.80 -26.23
C ASP A 192 -1.38 6.29 -25.99
N ASP A 193 -1.38 5.49 -27.05
CA ASP A 193 -1.43 4.03 -26.99
C ASP A 193 -0.17 3.46 -26.32
N PHE A 194 0.99 4.03 -26.63
CA PHE A 194 2.25 3.63 -26.03
C PHE A 194 2.25 3.80 -24.50
N TYR A 195 1.89 4.98 -24.00
CA TYR A 195 1.83 5.21 -22.55
C TYR A 195 0.68 4.46 -21.88
N SER A 196 -0.40 4.15 -22.61
CA SER A 196 -1.48 3.31 -22.10
C SER A 196 -0.99 1.89 -21.79
N LYS A 197 -0.17 1.29 -22.67
CA LYS A 197 0.47 -0.02 -22.44
C LYS A 197 1.39 -0.02 -21.21
N ILE A 198 2.25 1.01 -21.09
CA ILE A 198 3.15 1.14 -19.94
C ILE A 198 2.35 1.32 -18.64
N ALA A 199 1.27 2.09 -18.67
CA ALA A 199 0.43 2.33 -17.52
C ALA A 199 -0.22 1.04 -16.98
N ILE A 200 -0.62 0.09 -17.85
CA ILE A 200 -1.11 -1.24 -17.44
C ILE A 200 -0.02 -1.95 -16.63
N SER A 201 1.19 -2.05 -17.18
CA SER A 201 2.29 -2.77 -16.54
C SER A 201 2.64 -2.17 -15.18
N GLN A 202 2.63 -0.85 -15.06
CA GLN A 202 2.82 -0.17 -13.80
C GLN A 202 1.65 -0.42 -12.82
N MET A 203 0.40 -0.29 -13.27
CA MET A 203 -0.78 -0.42 -12.41
C MET A 203 -0.91 -1.82 -11.81
N VAL A 204 -0.66 -2.88 -12.59
CA VAL A 204 -0.73 -4.27 -12.12
C VAL A 204 0.27 -4.55 -10.99
N SER A 205 1.39 -3.83 -10.96
CA SER A 205 2.41 -3.93 -9.91
C SER A 205 2.08 -3.14 -8.63
N MET A 206 1.11 -2.23 -8.69
CA MET A 206 0.78 -1.34 -7.58
C MET A 206 0.03 -2.04 -6.46
N ASN A 207 0.11 -1.43 -5.27
CA ASN A 207 -0.58 -1.93 -4.10
C ASN A 207 -2.09 -1.81 -4.25
N LEU A 208 -2.82 -2.80 -3.71
CA LEU A 208 -4.28 -2.82 -3.63
C LEU A 208 -5.01 -2.76 -4.99
N TYR A 209 -4.29 -3.00 -6.10
CA TYR A 209 -4.89 -3.11 -7.44
C TYR A 209 -5.97 -4.22 -7.46
N GLU A 210 -5.62 -5.42 -6.97
CA GLU A 210 -6.49 -6.62 -6.94
C GLU A 210 -7.28 -6.76 -5.63
N GLU A 211 -7.62 -5.65 -4.97
CA GLU A 211 -8.37 -5.68 -3.71
C GLU A 211 -9.85 -6.10 -3.90
N PHE A 212 -10.38 -5.88 -5.11
CA PHE A 212 -11.76 -6.18 -5.51
C PHE A 212 -11.80 -6.88 -6.87
N SER A 213 -12.95 -7.48 -7.22
CA SER A 213 -13.21 -8.01 -8.57
C SER A 213 -13.43 -6.85 -9.49
N GLU A 214 -13.01 -6.97 -10.75
CA GLU A 214 -13.39 -6.04 -11.81
C GLU A 214 -14.91 -5.91 -11.98
N ASN A 215 -15.67 -6.94 -11.57
CA ASN A 215 -17.12 -6.98 -11.60
C ASN A 215 -17.80 -6.50 -10.31
N ASP A 216 -17.05 -6.25 -9.23
CA ASP A 216 -17.61 -5.68 -8.01
C ASP A 216 -18.15 -4.29 -8.31
N THR A 217 -19.26 -3.90 -7.68
CA THR A 217 -19.92 -2.62 -7.95
C THR A 217 -19.95 -1.74 -6.71
N PHE A 218 -19.69 -0.45 -6.91
CA PHE A 218 -19.72 0.61 -5.90
C PHE A 218 -20.55 1.79 -6.43
N GLY A 219 -21.64 2.12 -5.75
CA GLY A 219 -22.55 3.17 -6.22
C GLY A 219 -23.17 2.86 -7.59
N GLY A 220 -23.29 1.57 -7.94
CA GLY A 220 -23.75 1.10 -9.25
C GLY A 220 -22.70 1.09 -10.36
N ILE A 221 -21.44 1.47 -10.07
CA ILE A 221 -20.34 1.52 -11.05
C ILE A 221 -19.43 0.31 -10.81
N LYS A 222 -19.03 -0.39 -11.88
CA LYS A 222 -18.10 -1.52 -11.79
C LYS A 222 -16.70 -1.05 -11.38
N TYR A 223 -16.01 -1.82 -10.55
CA TYR A 223 -14.66 -1.51 -10.08
C TYR A 223 -13.65 -1.36 -11.24
N SER A 224 -13.80 -2.17 -12.30
CA SER A 224 -13.04 -2.02 -13.55
C SER A 224 -13.04 -0.60 -14.10
N MET A 225 -14.19 0.10 -14.08
CA MET A 225 -14.28 1.47 -14.59
C MET A 225 -13.48 2.48 -13.75
N PHE A 226 -13.33 2.25 -12.45
CA PHE A 226 -12.46 3.08 -11.60
C PHE A 226 -10.97 2.79 -11.90
N LEU A 227 -10.63 1.52 -12.12
CA LEU A 227 -9.28 1.10 -12.51
C LEU A 227 -8.87 1.68 -13.86
N ASP A 228 -9.76 1.64 -14.86
CA ASP A 228 -9.55 2.23 -16.19
C ASP A 228 -9.25 3.73 -16.09
N PHE A 229 -9.97 4.45 -15.22
CA PHE A 229 -9.71 5.87 -14.98
C PHE A 229 -8.32 6.08 -14.37
N VAL A 230 -7.96 5.30 -13.35
CA VAL A 230 -6.63 5.39 -12.70
C VAL A 230 -5.52 5.10 -13.71
N GLN A 231 -5.67 4.05 -14.54
CA GLN A 231 -4.73 3.71 -15.61
C GLN A 231 -4.56 4.85 -16.60
N TYR A 232 -5.67 5.43 -17.07
CA TYR A 232 -5.65 6.57 -17.97
C TYR A 232 -4.88 7.76 -17.39
N GLN A 233 -5.03 8.02 -16.08
CA GLN A 233 -4.27 9.09 -15.43
C GLN A 233 -2.79 8.76 -15.24
N ILE A 234 -2.45 7.50 -14.97
CA ILE A 234 -1.05 7.05 -14.95
C ILE A 234 -0.42 7.26 -16.33
N ALA A 235 -1.08 6.86 -17.42
CA ALA A 235 -0.60 7.06 -18.78
C ALA A 235 -0.35 8.54 -19.08
N ASN A 236 -1.30 9.41 -18.74
CA ASN A 236 -1.16 10.86 -18.90
C ASN A 236 0.03 11.44 -18.12
N VAL A 237 0.27 10.95 -16.90
CA VAL A 237 1.41 11.38 -16.07
C VAL A 237 2.73 10.92 -16.64
N LEU A 238 2.85 9.65 -17.05
CA LEU A 238 4.07 9.11 -17.65
C LEU A 238 4.43 9.88 -18.93
N ARG A 239 3.44 10.11 -19.79
CA ARG A 239 3.59 10.94 -20.99
C ARG A 239 4.05 12.36 -20.66
N HIS A 240 3.43 12.98 -19.66
CA HIS A 240 3.76 14.34 -19.25
C HIS A 240 5.20 14.46 -18.72
N ILE A 241 5.67 13.49 -17.92
CA ILE A 241 7.06 13.44 -17.44
C ILE A 241 8.04 13.47 -18.61
N ASP A 242 7.82 12.61 -19.61
CA ASP A 242 8.72 12.51 -20.76
C ASP A 242 8.66 13.77 -21.65
N TYR A 243 7.49 14.41 -21.77
CA TYR A 243 7.41 15.72 -22.41
C TYR A 243 8.16 16.81 -21.63
N CYS A 244 8.07 16.84 -20.30
CA CYS A 244 8.85 17.77 -19.48
C CYS A 244 10.35 17.58 -19.68
N ILE A 245 10.83 16.33 -19.73
CA ILE A 245 12.24 16.00 -20.00
C ILE A 245 12.63 16.43 -21.43
N ALA A 246 11.82 16.11 -22.44
CA ALA A 246 12.11 16.48 -23.83
C ALA A 246 12.13 18.00 -24.03
N HIS A 247 11.19 18.71 -23.39
CA HIS A 247 11.10 20.16 -23.45
C HIS A 247 12.26 20.85 -22.71
N HIS A 248 12.70 20.30 -21.56
CA HIS A 248 13.93 20.73 -20.89
C HIS A 248 15.14 20.60 -21.83
N ASN A 249 15.30 19.47 -22.50
CA ASN A 249 16.43 19.24 -23.40
C ASN A 249 16.42 20.16 -24.64
N LYS A 250 15.23 20.55 -25.15
CA LYS A 250 15.10 21.36 -26.36
C LYS A 250 15.08 22.87 -26.10
N TYR A 251 14.43 23.30 -25.02
CA TYR A 251 14.16 24.72 -24.72
C TYR A 251 14.69 25.17 -23.35
N ASN A 252 15.39 24.32 -22.61
CA ASN A 252 15.97 24.60 -21.29
C ASN A 252 14.93 25.06 -20.25
N THR A 253 13.69 24.56 -20.34
CA THR A 253 12.66 24.81 -19.32
C THR A 253 12.94 24.03 -18.06
N ASP A 254 12.58 24.59 -16.91
CA ASP A 254 12.73 23.92 -15.62
C ASP A 254 11.65 22.83 -15.42
N ILE A 255 12.08 21.58 -15.23
CA ILE A 255 11.18 20.46 -14.95
C ILE A 255 10.39 20.71 -13.67
N TYR A 256 11.00 21.30 -12.64
CA TYR A 256 10.35 21.60 -11.38
C TYR A 256 9.06 22.41 -11.58
N ASN A 257 9.12 23.46 -12.41
CA ASN A 257 7.99 24.35 -12.65
C ASN A 257 6.81 23.71 -13.39
N ASN A 258 7.07 22.60 -14.09
CA ASN A 258 6.14 22.02 -15.06
C ASN A 258 5.60 20.66 -14.66
N ILE A 259 6.28 19.94 -13.78
CA ILE A 259 5.96 18.55 -13.48
C ILE A 259 4.54 18.35 -12.94
N THR A 260 4.05 19.28 -12.11
CA THR A 260 2.70 19.23 -11.54
C THR A 260 1.72 20.01 -12.39
N THR A 261 0.58 19.42 -12.69
CA THR A 261 -0.44 20.00 -13.58
C THR A 261 -1.68 20.44 -12.81
N VAL A 262 -2.28 21.55 -13.26
CA VAL A 262 -3.51 22.12 -12.68
C VAL A 262 -4.50 22.40 -13.79
N HIS A 263 -5.71 21.87 -13.65
CA HIS A 263 -6.82 22.13 -14.56
C HIS A 263 -8.13 22.25 -13.79
N SER A 264 -9.22 22.58 -14.47
CA SER A 264 -10.54 22.51 -13.86
C SER A 264 -10.99 21.05 -13.70
N ARG A 265 -11.90 20.78 -12.76
CA ARG A 265 -12.58 19.48 -12.64
C ARG A 265 -13.16 19.05 -14.00
N GLU A 266 -13.86 19.97 -14.66
CA GLU A 266 -14.53 19.70 -15.93
C GLU A 266 -13.54 19.28 -17.02
N THR A 267 -12.34 19.85 -17.04
CA THR A 267 -11.29 19.44 -17.98
C THR A 267 -10.92 17.97 -17.81
N PHE A 268 -10.73 17.51 -16.56
CA PHE A 268 -10.40 16.09 -16.30
C PHE A 268 -11.55 15.15 -16.63
N ILE A 269 -12.78 15.53 -16.27
CA ILE A 269 -13.99 14.74 -16.54
C ILE A 269 -14.23 14.62 -18.04
N LYS A 270 -14.28 15.74 -18.75
CA LYS A 270 -14.52 15.77 -20.19
C LYS A 270 -13.48 14.96 -20.98
N SER A 271 -12.20 15.13 -20.64
CA SER A 271 -11.10 14.40 -21.26
C SER A 271 -11.28 12.88 -21.15
N TYR A 272 -11.76 12.39 -20.00
CA TYR A 272 -12.00 10.95 -19.82
C TYR A 272 -13.33 10.49 -20.43
N CYS A 273 -14.37 11.33 -20.45
CA CYS A 273 -15.61 11.02 -21.19
C CYS A 273 -15.32 10.82 -22.68
N GLU A 274 -14.52 11.70 -23.27
CA GLU A 274 -14.09 11.60 -24.67
C GLU A 274 -13.27 10.33 -24.95
N TYR A 275 -12.41 9.95 -24.00
CA TYR A 275 -11.60 8.72 -24.11
C TYR A 275 -12.42 7.43 -23.96
N SER A 276 -13.30 7.37 -22.95
CA SER A 276 -13.98 6.14 -22.54
C SER A 276 -15.36 5.94 -23.16
N GLY A 277 -15.97 7.01 -23.71
CA GLY A 277 -17.37 7.02 -24.13
C GLY A 277 -18.38 6.96 -22.98
N LEU A 278 -17.93 7.03 -21.72
CA LEU A 278 -18.81 7.03 -20.55
C LEU A 278 -19.54 8.36 -20.40
N SER A 279 -20.75 8.31 -19.83
CA SER A 279 -21.51 9.52 -19.50
C SER A 279 -20.80 10.37 -18.46
N HIS A 280 -20.98 11.69 -18.55
CA HIS A 280 -20.44 12.67 -17.60
C HIS A 280 -20.74 12.32 -16.13
N ASP A 281 -21.97 11.87 -15.82
CA ASP A 281 -22.38 11.50 -14.46
C ASP A 281 -21.55 10.33 -13.87
N ILE A 282 -21.27 9.30 -14.67
CA ILE A 282 -20.45 8.16 -14.26
C ILE A 282 -19.01 8.62 -13.98
N VAL A 283 -18.44 9.40 -14.90
CA VAL A 283 -17.06 9.89 -14.76
C VAL A 283 -16.92 10.84 -13.57
N THR A 284 -17.93 11.67 -13.31
CA THR A 284 -17.98 12.54 -12.13
C THR A 284 -17.87 11.73 -10.84
N LYS A 285 -18.68 10.67 -10.69
CA LYS A 285 -18.65 9.78 -9.53
C LYS A 285 -17.31 9.04 -9.37
N ILE A 286 -16.71 8.61 -10.48
CA ILE A 286 -15.37 8.00 -10.47
C ILE A 286 -14.33 9.02 -9.99
N PHE A 287 -14.36 10.23 -10.53
CA PHE A 287 -13.44 11.30 -10.20
C PHE A 287 -13.50 11.71 -8.72
N GLU A 288 -14.71 11.76 -8.14
CA GLU A 288 -14.91 12.01 -6.71
C GLU A 288 -14.20 10.99 -5.81
N CYS A 289 -14.05 9.75 -6.27
CA CYS A 289 -13.41 8.67 -5.51
C CYS A 289 -11.88 8.73 -5.51
N ILE A 290 -11.28 9.61 -6.32
CA ILE A 290 -9.82 9.78 -6.44
C ILE A 290 -9.38 11.23 -6.17
N CYS A 291 -10.33 12.09 -5.81
CA CYS A 291 -10.11 13.49 -5.51
C CYS A 291 -10.29 13.76 -4.01
N LEU A 292 -9.33 14.48 -3.43
CA LEU A 292 -9.44 15.08 -2.11
C LEU A 292 -10.02 16.49 -2.24
N THR A 293 -11.04 16.77 -1.45
CA THR A 293 -11.74 18.06 -1.42
C THR A 293 -11.66 18.68 -0.02
N SER A 294 -11.90 19.98 0.09
CA SER A 294 -11.94 20.67 1.40
C SER A 294 -13.11 20.23 2.30
N THR A 295 -14.12 19.57 1.73
CA THR A 295 -15.27 19.00 2.44
C THR A 295 -15.03 17.57 2.93
N ASP A 296 -13.95 16.92 2.51
CA ASP A 296 -13.64 15.59 2.98
C ASP A 296 -13.20 15.62 4.45
N GLU A 297 -13.82 14.77 5.26
CA GLU A 297 -13.23 14.35 6.54
C GLU A 297 -12.12 13.32 6.30
N TRP A 298 -10.89 13.63 6.70
CA TRP A 298 -9.73 12.74 6.54
C TRP A 298 -8.71 12.95 7.67
N ASN A 299 -7.82 11.98 7.85
CA ASN A 299 -6.74 12.06 8.82
C ASN A 299 -5.40 12.37 8.12
N PRO A 300 -4.78 13.54 8.37
CA PRO A 300 -3.49 13.96 7.83
C PRO A 300 -2.34 13.00 7.99
N THR A 301 -2.34 12.18 9.05
CA THR A 301 -1.22 11.29 9.37
C THR A 301 -1.42 9.87 8.86
N THR A 302 -2.59 9.54 8.32
CA THR A 302 -2.86 8.19 7.83
C THR A 302 -3.31 8.13 6.40
N THR A 303 -3.92 9.18 5.86
CA THR A 303 -4.47 9.22 4.50
C THR A 303 -3.34 9.12 3.47
N PRO A 304 -3.48 8.30 2.40
CA PRO A 304 -2.47 8.21 1.36
C PRO A 304 -2.44 9.52 0.55
N LEU A 305 -1.34 9.79 -0.15
CA LEU A 305 -1.24 10.96 -1.02
C LEU A 305 -2.34 10.90 -2.10
N PRO A 306 -3.21 11.92 -2.22
CA PRO A 306 -4.33 11.92 -3.16
C PRO A 306 -3.87 12.14 -4.61
N PRO A 307 -4.39 11.36 -5.58
CA PRO A 307 -4.15 11.60 -7.01
C PRO A 307 -4.57 12.98 -7.49
N PHE A 308 -5.72 13.47 -6.99
CA PHE A 308 -6.26 14.78 -7.30
C PHE A 308 -6.57 15.56 -6.03
N ILE A 309 -6.28 16.86 -6.06
CA ILE A 309 -6.51 17.77 -4.95
C ILE A 309 -7.29 18.96 -5.48
N GLU A 310 -8.55 19.03 -5.11
CA GLU A 310 -9.40 20.17 -5.41
C GLU A 310 -9.26 21.19 -4.30
N TYR A 311 -8.55 22.27 -4.61
CA TYR A 311 -8.35 23.36 -3.67
C TYR A 311 -9.58 24.26 -3.57
N ASN A 312 -10.20 24.51 -4.73
CA ASN A 312 -11.44 25.25 -4.89
C ASN A 312 -12.25 24.62 -6.04
N ASN A 313 -13.52 25.00 -6.19
CA ASN A 313 -14.43 24.45 -7.22
C ASN A 313 -14.00 24.73 -8.69
N LYS A 314 -12.82 25.33 -8.92
CA LYS A 314 -12.30 25.74 -10.23
C LYS A 314 -10.93 25.15 -10.56
N GLN A 315 -10.12 24.78 -9.57
CA GLN A 315 -8.75 24.31 -9.76
C GLN A 315 -8.50 22.99 -9.02
N VAL A 316 -8.07 22.00 -9.79
CA VAL A 316 -7.68 20.68 -9.34
C VAL A 316 -6.22 20.46 -9.72
N ILE A 317 -5.41 20.16 -8.71
CA ILE A 317 -4.02 19.74 -8.85
C ILE A 317 -4.00 18.23 -9.09
N ARG A 318 -3.25 17.77 -10.09
CA ARG A 318 -2.96 16.34 -10.33
C ARG A 318 -1.55 16.02 -9.85
N SER A 319 -1.43 15.19 -8.82
CA SER A 319 -0.14 14.78 -8.27
C SER A 319 0.43 13.57 -9.00
N ILE A 320 1.64 13.74 -9.55
CA ILE A 320 2.42 12.68 -10.18
C ILE A 320 2.86 11.64 -9.16
N ALA A 321 3.36 12.08 -8.00
CA ALA A 321 3.81 11.18 -6.96
C ALA A 321 2.68 10.26 -6.50
N ALA A 322 1.47 10.79 -6.30
CA ALA A 322 0.32 10.00 -5.88
C ALA A 322 -0.06 8.92 -6.91
N LEU A 323 -0.17 9.31 -8.18
CA LEU A 323 -0.52 8.42 -9.28
C LEU A 323 0.53 7.34 -9.52
N LYS A 324 1.82 7.64 -9.34
CA LYS A 324 2.90 6.67 -9.52
C LYS A 324 3.17 5.78 -8.32
N MET A 325 2.75 6.18 -7.11
CA MET A 325 2.98 5.40 -5.90
C MET A 325 1.89 4.37 -5.61
N SER A 326 0.67 4.82 -5.32
CA SER A 326 -0.41 3.96 -4.80
C SER A 326 -1.79 4.61 -4.92
N PRO A 327 -2.24 4.96 -6.14
CA PRO A 327 -3.54 5.60 -6.34
C PRO A 327 -4.71 4.74 -5.85
N CYS A 328 -4.62 3.42 -6.00
CA CYS A 328 -5.64 2.47 -5.54
C CYS A 328 -5.82 2.48 -4.02
N SER A 329 -4.78 2.83 -3.24
CA SER A 329 -4.91 2.96 -1.78
C SER A 329 -5.80 4.14 -1.39
N PHE A 330 -5.73 5.26 -2.11
CA PHE A 330 -6.63 6.39 -1.90
C PHE A 330 -8.05 6.06 -2.39
N LEU A 331 -8.16 5.50 -3.62
CA LEU A 331 -9.42 5.05 -4.21
C LEU A 331 -10.20 4.14 -3.26
N ASN A 332 -9.60 3.05 -2.79
CA ASN A 332 -10.29 2.05 -1.98
C ASN A 332 -10.76 2.61 -0.63
N ARG A 333 -10.04 3.60 -0.07
CA ARG A 333 -10.48 4.32 1.13
C ARG A 333 -11.67 5.22 0.86
N LYS A 334 -11.70 5.93 -0.27
CA LYS A 334 -12.86 6.74 -0.67
C LYS A 334 -14.06 5.84 -0.99
N LEU A 335 -13.87 4.72 -1.69
CA LEU A 335 -14.93 3.73 -1.93
C LEU A 335 -15.53 3.21 -0.62
N LYS A 336 -14.69 2.84 0.36
CA LYS A 336 -15.15 2.41 1.68
C LYS A 336 -15.99 3.47 2.40
N LYS A 337 -15.57 4.74 2.29
CA LYS A 337 -16.24 5.88 2.93
C LYS A 337 -17.58 6.22 2.26
N LEU A 338 -17.61 6.26 0.93
CA LEU A 338 -18.76 6.69 0.14
C LEU A 338 -19.79 5.56 -0.05
N TYR A 339 -19.32 4.31 -0.16
CA TYR A 339 -20.13 3.14 -0.53
C TYR A 339 -19.94 1.98 0.45
N LEU A 340 -20.07 2.23 1.76
CA LEU A 340 -19.80 1.25 2.82
C LEU A 340 -20.58 -0.07 2.63
N LYS A 341 -21.86 -0.01 2.25
CA LYS A 341 -22.70 -1.21 2.03
C LYS A 341 -22.18 -2.08 0.88
N ASP A 342 -21.76 -1.46 -0.22
CA ASP A 342 -21.19 -2.17 -1.36
C ASP A 342 -19.84 -2.79 -0.97
N TYR A 343 -19.02 -2.03 -0.25
CA TYR A 343 -17.74 -2.52 0.29
C TYR A 343 -17.92 -3.75 1.17
N GLU A 344 -18.87 -3.72 2.11
CA GLU A 344 -19.16 -4.86 3.00
C GLU A 344 -19.69 -6.08 2.23
N ARG A 345 -20.51 -5.88 1.18
CA ARG A 345 -21.00 -6.98 0.34
C ARG A 345 -19.85 -7.73 -0.34
N THR A 346 -18.87 -7.01 -0.90
CA THR A 346 -17.70 -7.65 -1.55
C THR A 346 -16.89 -8.52 -0.59
N PHE A 347 -16.98 -8.27 0.72
CA PHE A 347 -16.25 -9.03 1.73
C PHE A 347 -16.62 -10.51 1.75
N ASN A 348 -17.89 -10.85 1.50
CA ASN A 348 -18.38 -12.23 1.51
C ASN A 348 -17.77 -13.10 0.40
N GLU A 349 -17.27 -12.49 -0.67
CA GLU A 349 -16.71 -13.20 -1.82
C GLU A 349 -15.18 -13.29 -1.77
N ARG A 350 -14.53 -12.49 -0.90
CA ARG A 350 -13.07 -12.41 -0.79
C ARG A 350 -12.44 -13.72 -0.36
N GLU A 351 -13.03 -14.43 0.59
CA GLU A 351 -12.47 -15.70 1.09
C GLU A 351 -12.55 -16.80 0.03
N ALA A 352 -13.65 -16.88 -0.72
CA ALA A 352 -13.78 -17.81 -1.84
C ALA A 352 -12.75 -17.54 -2.94
N ARG A 353 -12.51 -16.27 -3.26
CA ARG A 353 -11.46 -15.88 -4.21
C ARG A 353 -10.07 -16.22 -3.69
N PHE A 354 -9.80 -15.94 -2.42
CA PHE A 354 -8.52 -16.22 -1.81
C PHE A 354 -8.21 -17.73 -1.80
N ARG A 355 -9.22 -18.57 -1.54
CA ARG A 355 -9.14 -20.02 -1.70
C ARG A 355 -8.78 -20.42 -3.13
N LYS A 356 -9.47 -19.85 -4.12
CA LYS A 356 -9.19 -20.15 -5.53
C LYS A 356 -7.75 -19.78 -5.89
N GLU A 357 -7.29 -18.59 -5.53
CA GLU A 357 -5.91 -18.15 -5.79
C GLU A 357 -4.88 -19.08 -5.13
N LEU A 358 -5.14 -19.55 -3.91
CA LEU A 358 -4.30 -20.54 -3.23
C LEU A 358 -4.20 -21.85 -4.03
N TYR A 359 -5.31 -22.35 -4.54
CA TYR A 359 -5.35 -23.58 -5.33
C TYR A 359 -4.67 -23.42 -6.68
N ASP A 360 -4.94 -22.32 -7.39
CA ASP A 360 -4.28 -21.98 -8.65
C ASP A 360 -2.74 -21.92 -8.47
N LEU A 361 -2.27 -21.40 -7.33
CA LEU A 361 -0.85 -21.35 -6.98
C LEU A 361 -0.22 -22.74 -6.77
N PHE A 362 -0.96 -23.69 -6.19
CA PHE A 362 -0.50 -25.08 -6.06
C PHE A 362 -0.58 -25.84 -7.38
N GLU A 363 -1.62 -25.63 -8.19
CA GLU A 363 -1.77 -26.26 -9.50
C GLU A 363 -0.71 -25.81 -10.51
N ALA A 364 -0.23 -24.56 -10.40
CA ALA A 364 0.90 -24.08 -11.20
C ALA A 364 2.19 -24.91 -10.97
N ARG A 365 2.26 -25.70 -9.90
CA ARG A 365 3.36 -26.60 -9.52
C ARG A 365 3.05 -28.08 -9.79
N LYS A 366 2.23 -28.38 -10.82
CA LYS A 366 1.74 -29.75 -11.14
C LYS A 366 2.77 -30.88 -11.06
N SER A 367 4.05 -30.65 -11.38
CA SER A 367 5.13 -31.65 -11.23
C SER A 367 5.32 -32.13 -9.79
N ASP A 368 5.13 -31.25 -8.81
CA ASP A 368 5.38 -31.48 -7.39
C ASP A 368 4.09 -31.78 -6.62
N CYS A 369 2.93 -31.59 -7.27
CA CYS A 369 1.62 -31.52 -6.64
C CYS A 369 0.57 -32.44 -7.30
N SER A 370 1.01 -33.43 -8.10
CA SER A 370 0.12 -34.32 -8.85
C SER A 370 -0.78 -35.23 -7.98
N THR A 371 -0.48 -35.31 -6.68
CA THR A 371 -1.21 -36.12 -5.70
C THR A 371 -2.02 -35.29 -4.71
N LEU A 372 -2.16 -33.99 -4.97
CA LEU A 372 -2.95 -33.08 -4.13
C LEU A 372 -4.44 -33.15 -4.49
N TYR A 373 -5.26 -33.25 -3.46
CA TYR A 373 -6.72 -33.17 -3.50
C TYR A 373 -7.16 -31.91 -2.78
N TYR A 374 -8.18 -31.26 -3.33
CA TYR A 374 -8.70 -29.98 -2.83
C TYR A 374 -10.18 -30.10 -2.48
N VAL A 375 -10.66 -29.22 -1.59
CA VAL A 375 -12.10 -29.04 -1.33
C VAL A 375 -12.51 -27.67 -1.87
N SER A 376 -13.41 -27.66 -2.86
CA SER A 376 -13.77 -26.45 -3.61
C SER A 376 -14.45 -25.35 -2.78
N LYS A 377 -15.00 -25.70 -1.62
CA LYS A 377 -15.75 -24.81 -0.73
C LYS A 377 -15.27 -24.86 0.72
N GLU A 378 -15.71 -23.90 1.52
CA GLU A 378 -15.53 -23.94 2.96
C GLU A 378 -16.13 -25.22 3.56
N VAL A 379 -15.47 -25.78 4.57
CA VAL A 379 -15.98 -26.95 5.30
C VAL A 379 -16.47 -26.50 6.66
N LYS A 380 -17.77 -26.68 6.94
CA LYS A 380 -18.35 -26.42 8.27
C LYS A 380 -18.24 -27.67 9.12
N LEU A 381 -17.36 -27.63 10.12
CA LEU A 381 -17.22 -28.73 11.07
C LEU A 381 -18.36 -28.72 12.07
N ARG A 382 -18.93 -29.90 12.28
CA ARG A 382 -19.96 -30.16 13.27
C ARG A 382 -19.61 -31.38 14.09
N ARG A 383 -19.95 -31.36 15.37
CA ARG A 383 -19.89 -32.52 16.28
C ARG A 383 -21.23 -32.65 16.97
N ASN A 384 -21.85 -33.82 16.88
CA ASN A 384 -23.18 -34.10 17.41
C ASN A 384 -24.23 -33.06 16.96
N GLY A 385 -24.14 -32.62 15.70
CA GLY A 385 -25.02 -31.58 15.13
C GLY A 385 -24.64 -30.13 15.47
N CYS A 386 -23.83 -29.89 16.50
CA CYS A 386 -23.38 -28.57 16.92
C CYS A 386 -22.24 -28.04 16.03
N PHE A 387 -22.31 -26.78 15.63
CA PHE A 387 -21.24 -26.11 14.88
C PHE A 387 -20.01 -25.90 15.77
N ILE A 388 -18.83 -26.31 15.28
CA ILE A 388 -17.55 -26.10 15.98
C ILE A 388 -16.85 -24.87 15.39
N THR A 389 -16.54 -24.95 14.10
CA THR A 389 -15.79 -23.97 13.33
C THR A 389 -15.93 -24.26 11.84
N ASP A 390 -15.51 -23.34 11.00
CA ASP A 390 -15.27 -23.52 9.58
C ASP A 390 -13.78 -23.79 9.28
N ILE A 391 -13.52 -24.32 8.08
CA ILE A 391 -12.19 -24.41 7.48
C ILE A 391 -12.27 -23.72 6.12
N ASP A 392 -11.46 -22.68 5.95
CA ASP A 392 -11.51 -21.86 4.75
C ASP A 392 -10.97 -22.60 3.54
N ALA A 393 -9.88 -23.37 3.67
CA ALA A 393 -9.40 -24.24 2.59
C ALA A 393 -8.77 -25.52 3.13
N SER A 394 -8.96 -26.62 2.40
CA SER A 394 -8.40 -27.93 2.75
C SER A 394 -7.62 -28.49 1.56
N VAL A 395 -6.43 -29.03 1.82
CA VAL A 395 -5.57 -29.69 0.83
C VAL A 395 -5.04 -30.98 1.43
N PHE A 396 -5.11 -32.07 0.68
CA PHE A 396 -4.61 -33.37 1.11
C PHE A 396 -3.67 -33.96 0.08
N ASP A 397 -2.47 -34.34 0.49
CA ASP A 397 -1.54 -35.09 -0.33
C ASP A 397 -1.72 -36.60 -0.06
N ALA A 398 -2.27 -37.32 -1.04
CA ALA A 398 -2.52 -38.75 -0.90
C ALA A 398 -1.24 -39.59 -0.83
N SER A 399 -0.12 -39.09 -1.37
CA SER A 399 1.15 -39.82 -1.40
C SER A 399 1.87 -39.78 -0.05
N THR A 400 1.89 -38.61 0.58
CA THR A 400 2.57 -38.38 1.86
C THR A 400 1.63 -38.44 3.06
N LYS A 401 0.32 -38.56 2.79
CA LYS A 401 -0.77 -38.58 3.77
C LYS A 401 -0.76 -37.35 4.69
N THR A 402 -0.32 -36.22 4.15
CA THR A 402 -0.30 -34.94 4.86
C THR A 402 -1.58 -34.16 4.54
N LEU A 403 -2.33 -33.84 5.60
CA LEU A 403 -3.49 -32.97 5.56
C LEU A 403 -3.09 -31.55 5.95
N ALA A 404 -3.31 -30.61 5.04
CA ALA A 404 -3.13 -29.19 5.28
C ALA A 404 -4.50 -28.49 5.38
N LEU A 405 -4.75 -27.83 6.51
CA LEU A 405 -5.95 -27.03 6.75
C LEU A 405 -5.56 -25.57 6.87
N PHE A 406 -6.28 -24.70 6.18
CA PHE A 406 -5.98 -23.29 6.07
C PHE A 406 -7.13 -22.46 6.65
N GLN A 407 -6.77 -21.51 7.50
CA GLN A 407 -7.59 -20.33 7.76
C GLN A 407 -7.05 -19.17 6.91
N LEU A 408 -7.90 -18.61 6.07
CA LEU A 408 -7.61 -17.51 5.16
C LEU A 408 -8.23 -16.23 5.73
N LYS A 409 -7.43 -15.17 5.89
CA LYS A 409 -7.90 -13.91 6.48
C LYS A 409 -7.61 -12.72 5.59
N TRP A 410 -8.66 -12.08 5.12
CA TRP A 410 -8.56 -10.87 4.30
C TRP A 410 -8.55 -9.61 5.17
N GLN A 411 -7.36 -9.22 5.63
CA GLN A 411 -7.18 -8.01 6.44
C GLN A 411 -6.87 -6.80 5.55
N ASP A 412 -7.57 -5.67 5.73
CA ASP A 412 -7.18 -4.43 5.08
C ASP A 412 -5.80 -3.96 5.59
N ILE A 413 -5.04 -3.29 4.74
CA ILE A 413 -3.76 -2.66 5.09
C ILE A 413 -4.00 -1.52 6.10
N PHE A 414 -3.24 -1.51 7.21
CA PHE A 414 -3.36 -0.50 8.27
C PHE A 414 -2.42 0.72 8.10
N GLY A 415 -1.50 0.67 7.13
CA GLY A 415 -0.58 1.77 6.82
C GLY A 415 0.17 2.29 8.07
N PRO A 416 0.22 3.60 8.31
CA PRO A 416 0.81 4.19 9.51
C PRO A 416 -0.18 4.36 10.68
N SER A 417 -1.37 3.77 10.64
CA SER A 417 -2.36 3.91 11.72
C SER A 417 -2.13 2.87 12.82
N MET A 418 -1.68 3.30 14.01
CA MET A 418 -1.54 2.38 15.15
C MET A 418 -2.88 1.90 15.69
N ARG A 419 -3.94 2.72 15.55
CA ARG A 419 -5.31 2.33 15.88
C ARG A 419 -5.79 1.18 15.00
N GLU A 420 -5.60 1.30 13.68
CA GLU A 420 -5.94 0.22 12.75
C GLU A 420 -5.08 -1.01 13.03
N ARG A 421 -3.76 -0.85 13.25
CA ARG A 421 -2.86 -1.95 13.63
C ARG A 421 -3.37 -2.70 14.87
N HIS A 422 -3.70 -1.98 15.93
CA HIS A 422 -4.21 -2.59 17.16
C HIS A 422 -5.55 -3.32 16.90
N SER A 423 -6.46 -2.70 16.16
CA SER A 423 -7.72 -3.33 15.77
C SER A 423 -7.51 -4.61 14.95
N ARG A 424 -6.48 -4.69 14.10
CA ARG A 424 -6.15 -5.92 13.36
C ARG A 424 -5.65 -7.00 14.31
N ILE A 425 -4.75 -6.67 15.24
CA ILE A 425 -4.23 -7.62 16.23
C ILE A 425 -5.37 -8.22 17.06
N THR A 426 -6.22 -7.37 17.66
CA THR A 426 -7.28 -7.81 18.58
C THR A 426 -8.39 -8.59 17.89
N ASN A 427 -8.61 -8.38 16.59
CA ASN A 427 -9.61 -9.12 15.82
C ASN A 427 -9.06 -10.38 15.16
N LEU A 428 -7.80 -10.39 14.72
CA LEU A 428 -7.21 -11.49 13.97
C LEU A 428 -6.68 -12.57 14.90
N ILE A 429 -5.80 -12.20 15.83
CA ILE A 429 -5.00 -13.17 16.58
C ILE A 429 -5.88 -14.06 17.47
N PRO A 430 -6.75 -13.53 18.35
CA PRO A 430 -7.55 -14.39 19.23
C PRO A 430 -8.48 -15.34 18.46
N LYS A 431 -9.07 -14.88 17.35
CA LYS A 431 -9.95 -15.72 16.51
C LYS A 431 -9.19 -16.85 15.82
N CYS A 432 -7.98 -16.58 15.34
CA CYS A 432 -7.15 -17.62 14.74
C CYS A 432 -6.63 -18.61 15.80
N GLU A 433 -6.30 -18.16 17.00
CA GLU A 433 -5.92 -19.05 18.11
C GLU A 433 -7.07 -19.95 18.55
N GLU A 434 -8.27 -19.38 18.69
CA GLU A 434 -9.49 -20.14 18.94
C GLU A 434 -9.72 -21.20 17.86
N TRP A 435 -9.56 -20.83 16.59
CA TRP A 435 -9.67 -21.75 15.46
C TRP A 435 -8.64 -22.88 15.55
N ILE A 436 -7.37 -22.57 15.81
CA ILE A 436 -6.29 -23.56 15.96
C ILE A 436 -6.65 -24.57 17.05
N ASN A 437 -7.10 -24.10 18.21
CA ASN A 437 -7.45 -24.96 19.33
C ASN A 437 -8.64 -25.87 19.00
N LYS A 438 -9.68 -25.31 18.36
CA LYS A 438 -10.85 -26.08 17.92
C LYS A 438 -10.50 -27.15 16.89
N ILE A 439 -9.68 -26.83 15.89
CA ILE A 439 -9.25 -27.79 14.86
C ILE A 439 -8.35 -28.87 15.45
N THR A 440 -7.40 -28.49 16.31
CA THR A 440 -6.50 -29.45 16.96
C THR A 440 -7.30 -30.44 17.81
N SER A 441 -8.19 -29.92 18.68
CA SER A 441 -9.07 -30.74 19.48
C SER A 441 -9.96 -31.64 18.62
N TRP A 442 -10.54 -31.11 17.54
CA TRP A 442 -11.35 -31.90 16.61
C TRP A 442 -10.55 -33.03 15.98
N TYR A 443 -9.35 -32.76 15.46
CA TYR A 443 -8.50 -33.76 14.81
C TYR A 443 -8.05 -34.86 15.78
N GLU A 444 -7.71 -34.52 17.02
CA GLU A 444 -7.25 -35.48 18.03
C GLU A 444 -8.37 -36.39 18.56
N SER A 445 -9.61 -35.91 18.57
CA SER A 445 -10.76 -36.63 19.15
C SER A 445 -11.73 -37.22 18.12
N THR A 446 -11.38 -37.19 16.83
CA THR A 446 -12.22 -37.70 15.73
C THR A 446 -11.48 -38.82 15.00
N ASP A 447 -12.17 -39.91 14.66
CA ASP A 447 -11.56 -41.00 13.89
C ASP A 447 -11.11 -40.49 12.50
N LYS A 448 -9.99 -41.03 12.00
CA LYS A 448 -9.40 -40.58 10.73
C LYS A 448 -10.33 -40.76 9.54
N LYS A 449 -11.18 -41.79 9.52
CA LYS A 449 -12.18 -41.95 8.44
C LYS A 449 -13.26 -40.89 8.54
N GLU A 450 -13.70 -40.55 9.75
CA GLU A 450 -14.68 -39.49 9.98
C GLU A 450 -14.12 -38.11 9.62
N ILE A 451 -12.83 -37.85 9.86
CA ILE A 451 -12.13 -36.65 9.37
C ILE A 451 -12.24 -36.54 7.85
N MET A 452 -11.88 -37.60 7.11
CA MET A 452 -11.93 -37.58 5.65
C MET A 452 -13.37 -37.44 5.12
N ASN A 453 -14.34 -38.11 5.76
CA ASN A 453 -15.76 -37.98 5.44
C ASN A 453 -16.31 -36.57 5.70
N SER A 454 -15.79 -35.87 6.71
CA SER A 454 -16.19 -34.50 7.03
C SER A 454 -15.68 -33.51 5.98
N LEU A 455 -14.44 -33.70 5.51
CA LEU A 455 -13.80 -32.82 4.53
C LEU A 455 -14.30 -33.04 3.10
N LYS A 456 -14.73 -34.26 2.75
CA LYS A 456 -15.35 -34.61 1.46
C LYS A 456 -14.46 -34.32 0.25
N PHE A 457 -13.21 -34.79 0.27
CA PHE A 457 -12.33 -34.72 -0.90
C PHE A 457 -12.92 -35.54 -2.06
N GLU A 458 -13.14 -34.89 -3.21
CA GLU A 458 -13.66 -35.54 -4.41
C GLU A 458 -12.59 -36.40 -5.08
N GLY A 459 -12.96 -37.58 -5.58
CA GLY A 459 -12.05 -38.48 -6.29
C GLY A 459 -11.04 -39.25 -5.41
N LEU A 460 -11.03 -39.05 -4.09
CA LEU A 460 -10.14 -39.76 -3.18
C LEU A 460 -10.77 -41.07 -2.67
N SER A 461 -9.99 -42.15 -2.68
CA SER A 461 -10.43 -43.43 -2.09
C SER A 461 -10.60 -43.34 -0.57
N SER A 462 -11.67 -43.94 -0.05
CA SER A 462 -12.04 -43.93 1.38
C SER A 462 -11.02 -44.59 2.31
N ASN A 463 -10.05 -45.33 1.77
CA ASN A 463 -9.02 -46.02 2.53
C ASN A 463 -7.74 -45.19 2.74
N VAL A 464 -7.62 -44.03 2.07
CA VAL A 464 -6.46 -43.14 2.23
C VAL A 464 -6.71 -42.18 3.38
N LEU A 465 -5.98 -42.36 4.48
CA LEU A 465 -6.20 -41.65 5.74
C LEU A 465 -5.02 -40.74 6.08
N PRO A 466 -5.26 -39.60 6.75
CA PRO A 466 -4.21 -38.67 7.12
C PRO A 466 -3.30 -39.25 8.21
N GLU A 467 -2.00 -39.05 8.06
CA GLU A 467 -0.98 -39.36 9.06
C GLU A 467 -0.43 -38.10 9.73
N ARG A 468 -0.54 -36.94 9.06
CA ARG A 468 -0.02 -35.67 9.54
C ARG A 468 -1.01 -34.55 9.31
N LEU A 469 -1.09 -33.63 10.28
CA LEU A 469 -1.83 -32.38 10.18
C LEU A 469 -0.86 -31.19 10.12
N CYS A 470 -1.08 -30.29 9.17
CA CYS A 470 -0.40 -29.00 9.05
C CYS A 470 -1.45 -27.89 9.05
N LEU A 471 -1.41 -27.02 10.06
CA LEU A 471 -2.30 -25.87 10.17
C LEU A 471 -1.65 -24.62 9.60
N PHE A 472 -2.34 -23.91 8.73
CA PHE A 472 -1.87 -22.67 8.11
C PHE A 472 -2.81 -21.52 8.44
N ILE A 473 -2.26 -20.40 8.88
CA ILE A 473 -2.98 -19.12 8.98
C ILE A 473 -2.39 -18.16 7.96
N ILE A 474 -3.12 -17.93 6.87
CA ILE A 474 -2.64 -17.10 5.77
C ILE A 474 -3.47 -15.82 5.71
N SER A 475 -2.81 -14.68 5.93
CA SER A 475 -3.44 -13.37 5.75
C SER A 475 -3.20 -12.84 4.34
N ARG A 476 -4.11 -12.02 3.81
CA ARG A 476 -3.89 -11.36 2.51
C ARG A 476 -2.70 -10.41 2.56
N ASN A 477 -2.64 -9.55 3.59
CA ASN A 477 -1.68 -8.45 3.66
C ASN A 477 -0.66 -8.60 4.78
N HIS A 478 -1.12 -8.74 6.03
CA HIS A 478 -0.26 -8.73 7.22
C HIS A 478 -0.74 -9.74 8.25
N VAL A 479 0.21 -10.49 8.83
CA VAL A 479 -0.06 -11.41 9.93
C VAL A 479 0.93 -11.25 11.08
N HIS A 480 2.13 -10.78 10.80
CA HIS A 480 3.14 -10.56 11.82
C HIS A 480 3.10 -9.14 12.35
N PHE A 481 3.04 -9.00 13.67
CA PHE A 481 3.02 -7.73 14.35
C PHE A 481 4.14 -7.68 15.40
N THR A 482 4.89 -6.59 15.40
CA THR A 482 5.87 -6.28 16.44
C THR A 482 5.26 -6.36 17.84
N GLY A 483 5.90 -7.11 18.73
CA GLY A 483 5.44 -7.31 20.11
C GLY A 483 4.29 -8.31 20.25
N VAL A 484 3.96 -9.07 19.20
CA VAL A 484 2.93 -10.12 19.24
C VAL A 484 3.58 -11.48 18.97
N GLU A 485 3.36 -12.41 19.89
CA GLU A 485 3.69 -13.82 19.69
C GLU A 485 2.51 -14.55 19.05
N LEU A 486 2.81 -15.48 18.15
CA LEU A 486 1.82 -16.23 17.39
C LEU A 486 1.85 -17.69 17.84
N HIS A 487 0.68 -18.33 17.89
CA HIS A 487 0.54 -19.71 18.33
C HIS A 487 1.40 -20.68 17.50
N GLU A 488 2.25 -21.44 18.18
CA GLU A 488 3.33 -22.20 17.54
C GLU A 488 2.87 -23.44 16.76
N SER A 489 1.68 -23.97 17.03
CA SER A 489 1.17 -25.17 16.34
C SER A 489 0.75 -24.91 14.89
N ALA A 490 0.65 -23.66 14.46
CA ALA A 490 0.34 -23.28 13.09
C ALA A 490 1.51 -22.59 12.38
N ALA A 491 1.51 -22.64 11.06
CA ALA A 491 2.36 -21.84 10.21
C ALA A 491 1.62 -20.56 9.83
N TRP A 492 2.14 -19.42 10.29
CA TRP A 492 1.56 -18.10 10.02
C TRP A 492 2.32 -17.42 8.89
N GLY A 493 1.59 -16.88 7.91
CA GLY A 493 2.17 -16.18 6.76
C GLY A 493 1.24 -15.14 6.15
N SER A 494 1.82 -14.19 5.42
CA SER A 494 1.09 -13.40 4.43
C SER A 494 1.01 -14.15 3.09
N TRP A 495 0.08 -13.75 2.24
CA TRP A 495 -0.01 -14.23 0.85
C TRP A 495 1.32 -14.06 0.12
N PHE A 496 2.02 -12.95 0.34
CA PHE A 496 3.29 -12.65 -0.31
C PHE A 496 4.41 -13.60 0.13
N GLN A 497 4.44 -13.98 1.41
CA GLN A 497 5.38 -15.01 1.90
C GLN A 497 5.10 -16.36 1.26
N LEU A 498 3.82 -16.77 1.23
CA LEU A 498 3.40 -18.03 0.65
C LEU A 498 3.73 -18.08 -0.85
N PHE A 499 3.41 -17.02 -1.58
CA PHE A 499 3.74 -16.84 -2.99
C PHE A 499 5.24 -16.94 -3.24
N TYR A 500 6.05 -16.23 -2.46
CA TYR A 500 7.51 -16.29 -2.57
C TYR A 500 8.02 -17.72 -2.39
N LEU A 501 7.58 -18.40 -1.32
CA LEU A 501 8.03 -19.77 -1.03
C LEU A 501 7.68 -20.74 -2.16
N ILE A 502 6.44 -20.69 -2.66
CA ILE A 502 5.98 -21.59 -3.72
C ILE A 502 6.64 -21.27 -5.07
N THR A 503 6.96 -20.01 -5.36
CA THR A 503 7.57 -19.65 -6.65
C THR A 503 9.09 -19.75 -6.66
N LYS A 504 9.77 -19.71 -5.51
CA LYS A 504 11.24 -19.70 -5.42
C LYS A 504 11.87 -20.92 -4.79
N THR A 505 11.10 -21.77 -4.11
CA THR A 505 11.64 -22.92 -3.38
C THR A 505 11.18 -24.21 -4.02
N GLU A 506 12.11 -25.02 -4.50
CA GLU A 506 11.81 -26.42 -4.81
C GLU A 506 11.63 -27.21 -3.51
N PHE A 507 10.50 -27.89 -3.38
CA PHE A 507 10.21 -28.71 -2.22
C PHE A 507 10.30 -30.18 -2.65
N LYS A 508 11.31 -30.89 -2.16
CA LYS A 508 11.47 -32.33 -2.43
C LYS A 508 10.71 -33.17 -1.40
N GLY A 509 10.04 -34.22 -1.84
CA GLY A 509 9.28 -35.11 -0.96
C GLY A 509 7.94 -34.50 -0.54
N ASP A 510 7.66 -34.47 0.76
CA ASP A 510 6.39 -33.94 1.30
C ASP A 510 6.31 -32.41 1.16
N PHE A 511 5.69 -31.98 0.07
CA PHE A 511 5.50 -30.58 -0.28
C PHE A 511 4.80 -29.81 0.85
N LEU A 512 3.67 -30.30 1.34
CA LEU A 512 2.85 -29.60 2.34
C LEU A 512 3.56 -29.46 3.68
N LYS A 513 4.23 -30.52 4.16
CA LYS A 513 5.03 -30.47 5.39
C LYS A 513 6.21 -29.53 5.24
N ASN A 514 6.94 -29.59 4.12
CA ASN A 514 8.11 -28.76 3.94
C ASN A 514 7.73 -27.28 3.81
N LEU A 515 6.61 -26.99 3.14
CA LEU A 515 6.03 -25.65 3.10
C LEU A 515 5.66 -25.15 4.51
N TYR A 516 4.97 -25.97 5.31
CA TYR A 516 4.61 -25.67 6.70
C TYR A 516 5.85 -25.33 7.54
N LEU A 517 6.88 -26.19 7.50
CA LEU A 517 8.11 -25.99 8.27
C LEU A 517 8.90 -24.77 7.81
N THR A 518 8.96 -24.54 6.49
CA THR A 518 9.70 -23.41 5.92
C THR A 518 9.02 -22.09 6.25
N LEU A 519 7.69 -22.03 6.14
CA LEU A 519 6.92 -20.86 6.51
C LEU A 519 7.12 -20.53 8.00
N LYS A 520 7.03 -21.53 8.90
CA LYS A 520 7.33 -21.32 10.32
C LYS A 520 8.74 -20.80 10.55
N LYS A 521 9.73 -21.29 9.79
CA LYS A 521 11.13 -20.87 9.94
C LYS A 521 11.34 -19.41 9.55
N ILE A 522 10.82 -18.99 8.39
CA ILE A 522 11.00 -17.61 7.90
C ILE A 522 10.18 -16.58 8.71
N SER A 523 9.18 -17.05 9.46
CA SER A 523 8.34 -16.25 10.34
C SER A 523 8.87 -16.10 11.78
N LYS A 524 10.00 -16.75 12.14
CA LYS A 524 10.58 -16.64 13.49
C LYS A 524 11.23 -15.27 13.72
N PRO A 525 11.05 -14.65 14.91
CA PRO A 525 11.69 -13.37 15.24
C PRO A 525 13.20 -13.50 15.36
N ILE A 526 13.92 -12.46 14.91
CA ILE A 526 15.27 -12.17 15.40
C ILE A 526 15.11 -11.54 16.79
N LYS A 527 15.67 -12.17 17.83
CA LYS A 527 15.59 -11.66 19.20
C LYS A 527 16.57 -10.49 19.37
N TYR A 528 16.09 -9.37 19.89
CA TYR A 528 16.91 -8.21 20.26
C TYR A 528 17.16 -8.24 21.76
N SER A 529 18.37 -7.83 22.19
CA SER A 529 18.69 -7.71 23.60
C SER A 529 18.28 -6.33 24.10
N ASN A 530 17.44 -6.29 25.14
CA ASN A 530 17.10 -5.04 25.83
C ASN A 530 18.29 -4.45 26.62
N ALA A 531 19.44 -5.14 26.67
CA ALA A 531 20.59 -4.74 27.48
C ALA A 531 21.38 -3.56 26.90
N SER A 532 21.18 -3.19 25.62
CA SER A 532 21.85 -2.01 25.05
C SER A 532 20.99 -1.27 24.02
N TYR A 533 21.04 0.06 24.07
CA TYR A 533 20.34 0.96 23.14
C TYR A 533 21.36 1.79 22.37
N LYS A 534 21.16 1.94 21.06
CA LYS A 534 21.96 2.82 20.21
C LYS A 534 21.15 4.07 19.85
N PRO A 535 21.73 5.28 20.01
CA PRO A 535 21.08 6.50 19.53
C PRO A 535 20.99 6.48 18.01
N SER A 536 19.83 6.83 17.46
CA SER A 536 19.58 6.78 16.01
C SER A 536 19.49 8.16 15.37
N LYS A 537 18.55 9.00 15.82
CA LYS A 537 18.30 10.34 15.26
C LYS A 537 17.81 11.30 16.34
N LYS A 538 18.12 12.59 16.17
CA LYS A 538 17.54 13.71 16.93
C LYS A 538 16.48 14.38 16.05
N ILE A 539 15.29 14.60 16.58
CA ILE A 539 14.19 15.28 15.90
C ILE A 539 13.99 16.65 16.57
N PRO A 540 14.26 17.76 15.86
CA PRO A 540 14.01 19.09 16.37
C PRO A 540 12.53 19.49 16.21
N LEU A 541 11.96 20.12 17.24
CA LEU A 541 10.56 20.56 17.32
C LEU A 541 10.50 21.93 18.03
N LEU A 542 10.55 23.02 17.27
CA LEU A 542 10.67 24.37 17.85
C LEU A 542 11.89 24.44 18.81
N ASP A 543 11.63 24.77 20.08
CA ASP A 543 12.60 24.82 21.17
C ASP A 543 12.89 23.44 21.80
N TYR A 544 12.18 22.40 21.37
CA TYR A 544 12.27 21.05 21.92
C TYR A 544 13.09 20.13 21.02
N SER A 545 13.59 19.05 21.61
CA SER A 545 14.20 17.97 20.84
C SER A 545 13.89 16.59 21.40
N ILE A 546 13.74 15.63 20.49
CA ILE A 546 13.52 14.22 20.83
C ILE A 546 14.64 13.39 20.26
N LYS A 547 15.39 12.70 21.12
CA LYS A 547 16.44 11.76 20.72
C LYS A 547 15.90 10.33 20.78
N ILE A 548 16.02 9.62 19.67
CA ILE A 548 15.47 8.27 19.53
C ILE A 548 16.54 7.23 19.87
N TYR A 549 16.18 6.27 20.73
CA TYR A 549 16.99 5.13 21.10
C TYR A 549 16.36 3.84 20.59
N ILE A 550 17.15 3.06 19.86
CA ILE A 550 16.76 1.80 19.27
C ILE A 550 17.48 0.67 20.02
N PRO A 551 16.81 -0.44 20.40
CA PRO A 551 17.46 -1.63 20.93
C PRO A 551 18.54 -2.14 19.97
N ALA A 552 19.70 -2.49 20.50
CA ALA A 552 20.74 -3.14 19.71
C ALA A 552 20.31 -4.56 19.34
N GLN A 553 20.66 -4.96 18.11
CA GLN A 553 20.60 -6.37 17.70
C GLN A 553 21.40 -7.17 18.72
N ALA A 554 20.82 -8.25 19.27
CA ALA A 554 21.62 -9.18 20.05
C ALA A 554 22.67 -9.76 19.09
N ASP A 555 23.94 -9.73 19.49
CA ASP A 555 24.96 -10.52 18.79
C ASP A 555 24.49 -11.98 18.83
N THR A 556 24.07 -12.49 17.68
CA THR A 556 23.72 -13.90 17.53
C THR A 556 25.01 -14.70 17.69
N LEU A 557 25.15 -15.38 18.84
CA LEU A 557 26.10 -16.47 19.05
C LEU A 557 25.76 -17.66 18.16
#